data_AF-A0A496V1P5-F1
#
_entry.id   AF-A0A496V1P5-F1
#
_cell.length_a   1.000
_cell.length_b   1.000
_cell.length_c   1.000
_cell.angle_alpha   90.00
_cell.angle_beta   90.00
_cell.angle_gamma   90.00
#
_symmetry.space_group_name_H-M   'P 1'
#
loop_
_entity.id
_entity.type
_entity.pdbx_description
1 polymer ?
#
loop_
_entity_poly.entity_id
_entity_poly.type
_entity_poly.pdbx_seq_one_letter_code
_entity_poly.pdbx_strand_id
1 'polypeptide(L)'
;MTTSTIQAPKVHEVTMTYFDGTRRTAIVTDIETPFPTGRHVISHSDTSGIITYVNQFLIDICGYKESELLGQPHHILRHPDMPAVIFEQMWKTLQKGHIWHGAVKNLRKDGGFYWVDATVTPTKRDDQLTGFISVRSQLSREKRQECEKRYPTLF
;
A
#
# COMPACT_ATOMS: atom_id res chain seq x y z
N MET A 1 7.17 1.95 40.43
CA MET A 1 7.17 2.84 39.25
C MET A 1 8.07 2.20 38.21
N THR A 2 7.50 1.51 37.23
CA THR A 2 8.26 0.88 36.14
C THR A 2 8.49 1.92 35.05
N THR A 3 9.71 2.42 34.96
CA THR A 3 10.20 3.23 33.84
C THR A 3 10.13 2.36 32.60
N SER A 4 9.11 2.58 31.77
CA SER A 4 9.04 1.97 30.44
C SER A 4 10.09 2.67 29.58
N THR A 5 11.23 2.00 29.37
CA THR A 5 12.27 2.48 28.46
C THR A 5 11.68 2.53 27.05
N ILE A 6 11.42 3.72 26.54
CA ILE A 6 10.99 3.91 25.15
C ILE A 6 12.18 3.51 24.28
N GLN A 7 12.14 2.32 23.71
CA GLN A 7 13.13 1.87 22.76
C GLN A 7 13.04 2.74 21.51
N ALA A 8 14.16 3.30 21.08
CA ALA A 8 14.22 4.12 19.87
C ALA A 8 13.72 3.30 18.66
N PRO A 9 12.97 3.93 17.73
CA PRO A 9 12.44 3.24 16.56
C PRO A 9 13.57 2.68 15.71
N LYS A 10 13.39 1.46 15.19
CA LYS A 10 14.38 0.84 14.31
C LYS A 10 14.33 1.53 12.95
N VAL A 11 15.43 2.17 12.55
CA VAL A 11 15.55 2.83 11.24
C VAL A 11 16.56 2.08 10.39
N HIS A 12 16.21 1.77 9.15
CA HIS A 12 17.12 1.15 8.19
C HIS A 12 16.74 1.51 6.75
N GLU A 13 17.70 1.39 5.85
CA GLU A 13 17.48 1.57 4.41
C GLU A 13 17.24 0.22 3.73
N VAL A 14 16.28 0.19 2.80
CA VAL A 14 16.00 -0.98 1.97
C VAL A 14 15.92 -0.56 0.51
N THR A 15 16.62 -1.28 -0.36
CA THR A 15 16.48 -1.13 -1.80
C THR A 15 15.50 -2.17 -2.33
N MET A 16 14.36 -1.70 -2.82
CA MET A 16 13.32 -2.53 -3.44
C MET A 16 13.55 -2.59 -4.95
N THR A 17 13.41 -3.78 -5.53
CA THR A 17 13.34 -3.96 -7.00
C THR A 17 11.92 -4.37 -7.37
N TYR A 18 11.37 -3.72 -8.38
CA TYR A 18 9.99 -3.93 -8.82
C TYR A 18 9.93 -4.77 -10.11
N PHE A 19 8.72 -5.20 -10.51
CA PHE A 19 8.51 -6.08 -11.65
C PHE A 19 8.98 -5.49 -12.99
N ASP A 20 8.95 -4.17 -13.12
CA ASP A 20 9.46 -3.42 -14.28
C ASP A 20 10.99 -3.25 -14.28
N GLY A 21 11.69 -3.81 -13.29
CA GLY A 21 13.13 -3.69 -13.11
C GLY A 21 13.57 -2.39 -12.45
N THR A 22 12.66 -1.45 -12.19
CA THR A 22 12.99 -0.21 -11.47
C THR A 22 13.38 -0.51 -10.03
N ARG A 23 14.22 0.37 -9.47
CA ARG A 23 14.70 0.25 -8.10
C ARG A 23 14.42 1.53 -7.33
N ARG A 24 14.08 1.36 -6.04
CA ARG A 24 13.93 2.48 -5.11
C ARG A 24 14.55 2.12 -3.78
N THR A 25 15.40 3.01 -3.28
CA THR A 25 15.86 2.98 -1.90
C THR A 25 14.89 3.78 -1.03
N ALA A 26 14.46 3.20 0.07
CA ALA A 26 13.57 3.85 1.02
C ALA A 26 14.07 3.65 2.46
N ILE A 27 13.85 4.67 3.28
CA ILE A 27 13.98 4.58 4.73
C ILE A 27 12.77 3.84 5.26
N VAL A 28 12.98 2.91 6.19
CA VAL A 28 11.94 2.11 6.81
C VAL A 28 12.09 2.19 8.31
N THR A 29 10.97 2.46 8.98
CA THR A 29 10.85 2.50 10.44
C THR A 29 9.75 1.55 10.92
N ASP A 30 9.77 1.22 12.20
CA ASP A 30 8.69 0.49 12.87
C ASP A 30 7.59 1.42 13.42
N ILE A 31 7.60 2.70 13.04
CA ILE A 31 6.59 3.67 13.45
C ILE A 31 5.32 3.48 12.61
N GLU A 32 4.28 3.00 13.26
CA GLU A 32 2.96 2.90 12.66
C GLU A 32 2.16 4.21 12.82
N THR A 33 1.47 4.60 11.75
CA THR A 33 0.35 5.55 11.81
C THR A 33 -0.97 4.76 11.88
N PRO A 34 -1.73 4.86 12.98
CA PRO A 34 -3.03 4.23 13.09
C PRO A 34 -3.97 4.72 11.99
N PHE A 35 -4.64 3.78 11.32
CA PHE A 35 -5.65 4.13 10.32
C PHE A 35 -6.98 4.47 11.03
N PRO A 36 -7.47 5.72 10.94
CA PRO A 36 -8.70 6.15 11.62
C PRO A 36 -9.95 5.45 11.05
N THR A 37 -10.84 5.04 11.94
CA THR A 37 -12.15 4.46 11.60
C THR A 37 -13.00 5.48 10.83
N GLY A 38 -13.79 5.01 9.85
CA GLY A 38 -14.72 5.85 9.09
C GLY A 38 -14.06 6.74 8.01
N ARG A 39 -12.73 6.63 7.82
CA ARG A 39 -12.02 7.27 6.71
C ARG A 39 -11.73 6.26 5.61
N HIS A 40 -11.61 6.76 4.38
CA HIS A 40 -11.24 5.95 3.23
C HIS A 40 -10.12 6.61 2.46
N VAL A 41 -9.11 5.82 2.14
CA VAL A 41 -8.11 6.18 1.15
C VAL A 41 -8.66 5.76 -0.21
N ILE A 42 -8.65 6.68 -1.18
CA ILE A 42 -9.13 6.44 -2.54
C ILE A 42 -8.03 6.84 -3.52
N SER A 43 -7.77 5.98 -4.50
CA SER A 43 -6.87 6.29 -5.61
C SER A 43 -7.36 5.63 -6.89
N HIS A 44 -7.17 6.30 -8.03
CA HIS A 44 -7.36 5.70 -9.35
C HIS A 44 -6.01 5.50 -10.02
N SER A 45 -5.95 4.52 -10.90
CA SER A 45 -4.80 4.32 -11.77
C SER A 45 -5.24 3.96 -13.18
N ASP A 46 -4.35 4.13 -14.15
CA ASP A 46 -4.49 3.54 -15.48
C ASP A 46 -4.27 2.01 -15.45
N THR A 47 -4.30 1.38 -16.63
CA THR A 47 -4.11 -0.06 -16.79
C THR A 47 -2.70 -0.55 -16.47
N SER A 48 -1.71 0.35 -16.43
CA SER A 48 -0.33 0.08 -16.03
C SER A 48 -0.09 0.29 -14.53
N GLY A 49 -1.11 0.75 -13.78
CA GLY A 49 -1.00 1.03 -12.36
C GLY A 49 -0.40 2.41 -12.05
N ILE A 50 -0.34 3.31 -13.03
CA ILE A 50 0.10 4.70 -12.85
C ILE A 50 -1.04 5.50 -12.22
N ILE A 51 -0.74 6.18 -11.11
CA ILE A 51 -1.74 6.94 -10.34
C ILE A 51 -2.25 8.13 -11.18
N THR A 52 -3.56 8.19 -11.36
CA THR A 52 -4.26 9.26 -12.08
C THR A 52 -5.10 10.16 -11.17
N TYR A 53 -5.41 9.69 -9.96
CA TYR A 53 -6.16 10.44 -8.96
C TYR A 53 -5.86 9.93 -7.56
N VAL A 54 -5.86 10.84 -6.59
CA VAL A 54 -5.77 10.54 -5.15
C VAL A 54 -6.73 11.45 -4.39
N ASN A 55 -7.32 10.95 -3.30
CA ASN A 55 -8.08 11.83 -2.41
C ASN A 55 -7.18 12.49 -1.35
N GLN A 56 -7.66 13.58 -0.74
CA GLN A 56 -6.92 14.32 0.28
C GLN A 56 -6.41 13.42 1.43
N PHE A 57 -7.23 12.45 1.85
CA PHE A 57 -6.83 11.59 2.95
C PHE A 57 -5.62 10.69 2.62
N LEU A 58 -5.46 10.26 1.35
CA LEU A 58 -4.26 9.54 0.94
C LEU A 58 -3.03 10.43 1.13
N ILE A 59 -3.08 11.67 0.65
CA ILE A 59 -2.01 12.67 0.78
C ILE A 59 -1.61 12.81 2.25
N ASP A 60 -2.61 13.05 3.12
CA ASP A 60 -2.39 13.27 4.55
C ASP A 60 -1.72 12.07 5.24
N ILE A 61 -2.23 10.84 5.02
CA ILE A 61 -1.74 9.66 5.75
C ILE A 61 -0.39 9.15 5.23
N CYS A 62 -0.12 9.30 3.93
CA CYS A 62 1.12 8.81 3.32
C CYS A 62 2.29 9.80 3.42
N GLY A 63 2.00 11.10 3.61
CA GLY A 63 3.01 12.15 3.74
C GLY A 63 3.64 12.61 2.43
N TYR A 64 3.15 12.13 1.28
CA TYR A 64 3.52 12.65 -0.04
C TYR A 64 2.60 13.79 -0.45
N LYS A 65 3.10 14.74 -1.23
CA LYS A 65 2.26 15.73 -1.92
C LYS A 65 1.55 15.08 -3.10
N GLU A 66 0.41 15.63 -3.51
CA GLU A 66 -0.30 15.18 -4.71
C GLU A 66 0.61 15.15 -5.95
N SER A 67 1.39 16.21 -6.16
CA SER A 67 2.34 16.32 -7.27
C SER A 67 3.44 15.26 -7.27
N GLU A 68 3.69 14.62 -6.12
CA GLU A 68 4.65 13.52 -5.98
C GLU A 68 3.98 12.15 -6.20
N LEU A 69 2.63 12.09 -6.19
CA LEU A 69 1.86 10.87 -6.37
C LEU A 69 1.34 10.74 -7.81
N LEU A 70 0.82 11.81 -8.39
CA LEU A 70 0.26 11.78 -9.75
C LEU A 70 1.34 11.41 -10.78
N GLY A 71 1.01 10.49 -11.68
CA GLY A 71 1.94 9.98 -12.69
C GLY A 71 2.97 8.98 -12.16
N GLN A 72 2.99 8.69 -10.86
CA GLN A 72 3.86 7.64 -10.30
C GLN A 72 3.15 6.28 -10.31
N PRO A 73 3.88 5.16 -10.45
CA PRO A 73 3.28 3.86 -10.27
C PRO A 73 2.88 3.65 -8.80
N HIS A 74 1.78 2.91 -8.56
CA HIS A 74 1.19 2.75 -7.22
C HIS A 74 2.16 2.14 -6.19
N HIS A 75 3.17 1.40 -6.65
CA HIS A 75 4.22 0.80 -5.82
C HIS A 75 5.08 1.82 -5.04
N ILE A 76 4.92 3.13 -5.27
CA ILE A 76 5.49 4.19 -4.42
C ILE A 76 5.00 4.07 -2.96
N LEU A 77 3.82 3.52 -2.73
CA LEU A 77 3.29 3.28 -1.39
C LEU A 77 3.65 1.89 -0.86
N ARG A 78 4.34 1.05 -1.62
CA ARG A 78 4.61 -0.34 -1.22
C ARG A 78 5.65 -0.40 -0.11
N HIS A 79 5.31 -1.09 0.97
CA HIS A 79 6.25 -1.45 2.02
C HIS A 79 7.11 -2.67 1.63
N PRO A 80 8.41 -2.72 1.98
CA PRO A 80 9.27 -3.87 1.68
C PRO A 80 8.80 -5.19 2.30
N ASP A 81 8.21 -5.15 3.51
CA ASP A 81 7.57 -6.32 4.14
C ASP A 81 6.35 -6.89 3.40
N MET A 82 5.90 -6.28 2.29
CA MET A 82 4.85 -6.85 1.46
C MET A 82 5.42 -7.84 0.43
N PRO A 83 5.06 -9.13 0.50
CA PRO A 83 5.56 -10.16 -0.40
C PRO A 83 5.14 -9.92 -1.85
N ALA A 84 6.03 -10.19 -2.81
CA ALA A 84 5.74 -10.01 -4.23
C ALA A 84 4.54 -10.83 -4.70
N VAL A 85 4.39 -12.06 -4.19
CA VAL A 85 3.30 -12.99 -4.54
C VAL A 85 1.90 -12.44 -4.28
N ILE A 86 1.74 -11.55 -3.27
CA ILE A 86 0.45 -10.91 -2.99
C ILE A 86 0.04 -9.99 -4.15
N PHE A 87 0.99 -9.22 -4.68
CA PHE A 87 0.73 -8.34 -5.83
C PHE A 87 0.61 -9.11 -7.13
N GLU A 88 1.34 -10.22 -7.32
CA GLU A 88 1.13 -11.10 -8.48
C GLU A 88 -0.29 -11.66 -8.50
N GLN A 89 -0.80 -12.11 -7.34
CA GLN A 89 -2.17 -12.57 -7.21
C GLN A 89 -3.17 -11.45 -7.51
N MET A 90 -2.92 -10.24 -7.00
CA MET A 90 -3.73 -9.06 -7.32
C MET A 90 -3.81 -8.82 -8.82
N TRP A 91 -2.68 -8.75 -9.53
CA TRP A 91 -2.66 -8.53 -10.96
C TRP A 91 -3.35 -9.64 -11.75
N LYS A 92 -3.14 -10.91 -11.38
CA LYS A 92 -3.85 -12.05 -11.97
C LYS A 92 -5.36 -11.96 -11.81
N THR A 93 -5.84 -11.45 -10.68
CA THR A 93 -7.27 -11.24 -10.43
C THR A 93 -7.82 -10.07 -11.26
N LEU A 94 -7.13 -8.93 -11.23
CA LEU A 94 -7.55 -7.71 -11.93
C LEU A 94 -7.56 -7.88 -13.45
N GLN A 95 -6.58 -8.57 -14.02
CA GLN A 95 -6.49 -8.85 -15.47
C GLN A 95 -7.62 -9.76 -15.97
N LYS A 96 -8.23 -10.55 -15.09
CA LYS A 96 -9.44 -11.33 -15.40
C LYS A 96 -10.73 -10.49 -15.31
N GLY A 97 -10.61 -9.20 -15.00
CA GLY A 97 -11.74 -8.31 -14.77
C GLY A 97 -12.44 -8.53 -13.42
N HIS A 98 -11.81 -9.25 -12.50
CA HIS A 98 -12.37 -9.52 -11.16
C HIS A 98 -11.88 -8.50 -10.13
N ILE A 99 -12.67 -8.31 -9.08
CA ILE A 99 -12.30 -7.48 -7.93
C ILE A 99 -11.27 -8.23 -7.08
N TRP A 100 -10.25 -7.51 -6.62
CA TRP A 100 -9.28 -8.03 -5.65
C TRP A 100 -9.50 -7.41 -4.28
N HIS A 101 -9.35 -8.23 -3.24
CA HIS A 101 -9.39 -7.82 -1.84
C HIS A 101 -8.14 -8.32 -1.11
N GLY A 102 -7.58 -7.51 -0.21
CA GLY A 102 -6.47 -7.95 0.62
C GLY A 102 -5.94 -6.90 1.60
N ALA A 103 -5.25 -7.39 2.63
CA ALA A 103 -4.53 -6.54 3.57
C ALA A 103 -3.23 -6.03 2.93
N VAL A 104 -2.93 -4.75 3.11
CA VAL A 104 -1.70 -4.14 2.57
C VAL A 104 -1.04 -3.28 3.64
N LYS A 105 0.26 -3.47 3.85
CA LYS A 105 1.13 -2.56 4.59
C LYS A 105 1.68 -1.53 3.61
N ASN A 106 1.34 -0.26 3.82
CA ASN A 106 1.83 0.85 3.00
C ASN A 106 2.97 1.58 3.72
N LEU A 107 3.95 2.03 2.92
CA LEU A 107 5.07 2.85 3.36
C LEU A 107 4.75 4.33 3.18
N ARG A 108 4.99 5.10 4.22
CA ARG A 108 4.91 6.55 4.22
C ARG A 108 6.23 7.16 3.71
N LYS A 109 6.18 8.43 3.29
CA LYS A 109 7.36 9.18 2.85
C LYS A 109 8.44 9.30 3.93
N ASP A 110 8.03 9.42 5.18
CA ASP A 110 8.91 9.52 6.36
C ASP A 110 9.48 8.16 6.82
N GLY A 111 9.17 7.08 6.10
CA GLY A 111 9.59 5.72 6.43
C GLY A 111 8.71 5.02 7.47
N GLY A 112 7.70 5.69 8.03
CA GLY A 112 6.65 5.04 8.80
C GLY A 112 5.76 4.15 7.93
N PHE A 113 4.80 3.47 8.54
CA PHE A 113 3.85 2.64 7.81
C PHE A 113 2.41 2.75 8.31
N TYR A 114 1.48 2.23 7.54
CA TYR A 114 0.09 2.03 7.97
C TYR A 114 -0.51 0.81 7.26
N TRP A 115 -1.39 0.10 7.97
CA TRP A 115 -2.13 -1.03 7.42
C TRP A 115 -3.48 -0.61 6.86
N VAL A 116 -3.90 -1.26 5.78
CA VAL A 116 -5.23 -1.09 5.19
C VAL A 116 -5.84 -2.42 4.82
N ASP A 117 -7.17 -2.48 4.85
CA ASP A 117 -7.95 -3.44 4.08
C ASP A 117 -8.29 -2.80 2.72
N ALA A 118 -7.81 -3.40 1.64
CA ALA A 118 -7.88 -2.84 0.31
C ALA A 118 -8.86 -3.62 -0.58
N THR A 119 -9.69 -2.89 -1.31
CA THR A 119 -10.49 -3.38 -2.43
C THR A 119 -10.02 -2.67 -3.70
N VAL A 120 -9.74 -3.43 -4.75
CA VAL A 120 -9.31 -2.91 -6.05
C VAL A 120 -10.25 -3.43 -7.13
N THR A 121 -10.90 -2.51 -7.84
CA THR A 121 -11.93 -2.79 -8.84
C THR A 121 -11.46 -2.34 -10.22
N PRO A 122 -11.46 -3.22 -11.23
CA PRO A 122 -11.22 -2.84 -12.62
C PRO A 122 -12.29 -1.88 -13.13
N THR A 123 -11.90 -0.81 -13.81
CA THR A 123 -12.82 0.10 -14.50
C THR A 123 -12.85 -0.18 -15.98
N LYS A 124 -14.02 -0.04 -16.60
CA LYS A 124 -14.21 -0.21 -18.04
C LYS A 124 -14.90 1.00 -18.66
N ARG A 125 -14.59 1.26 -19.92
CA ARG A 125 -15.34 2.17 -20.81
C ARG A 125 -15.55 1.41 -22.11
N ASP A 126 -16.80 1.33 -22.57
CA ASP A 126 -17.16 0.58 -23.79
C ASP A 126 -16.60 -0.86 -23.79
N ASP A 127 -16.77 -1.56 -22.66
CA ASP A 127 -16.23 -2.89 -22.35
C ASP A 127 -14.70 -3.06 -22.34
N GLN A 128 -13.95 -2.01 -22.70
CA GLN A 128 -12.50 -1.98 -22.65
C GLN A 128 -12.02 -1.61 -21.25
N LEU A 129 -11.05 -2.38 -20.71
CA LEU A 129 -10.38 -2.06 -19.45
C LEU A 129 -9.66 -0.71 -19.56
N THR A 130 -9.96 0.23 -18.66
CA THR A 130 -9.39 1.59 -18.66
C THR A 130 -8.48 1.87 -17.47
N GLY A 131 -8.57 1.07 -16.41
CA GLY A 131 -7.79 1.30 -15.20
C GLY A 131 -8.37 0.60 -13.98
N PHE A 132 -8.03 1.12 -12.80
CA PHE A 132 -8.43 0.55 -11.52
C PHE A 132 -8.82 1.65 -10.53
N ILE A 133 -9.79 1.34 -9.69
CA ILE A 133 -10.14 2.14 -8.51
C ILE A 133 -9.76 1.32 -7.28
N SER A 134 -9.00 1.91 -6.37
CA SER A 134 -8.70 1.33 -5.06
C SER A 134 -9.39 2.11 -3.96
N VAL A 135 -10.16 1.39 -3.14
CA VAL A 135 -10.73 1.90 -1.89
C VAL A 135 -10.10 1.12 -0.74
N ARG A 136 -9.62 1.86 0.26
CA ARG A 136 -8.86 1.33 1.39
C ARG A 136 -9.44 1.84 2.70
N SER A 137 -9.67 0.94 3.64
CA SER A 137 -10.21 1.23 4.97
C SER A 137 -9.32 0.65 6.08
N GLN A 138 -9.72 0.87 7.33
CA GLN A 138 -9.07 0.27 8.48
C GLN A 138 -9.06 -1.25 8.36
N LEU A 139 -7.88 -1.86 8.59
CA LEU A 139 -7.74 -3.30 8.72
C LEU A 139 -8.12 -3.74 10.14
N SER A 140 -8.86 -4.83 10.27
CA SER A 140 -9.17 -5.38 11.60
C SER A 140 -7.91 -5.85 12.31
N ARG A 141 -7.93 -5.80 13.65
CA ARG A 141 -6.78 -6.20 14.47
C ARG A 141 -6.45 -7.68 14.27
N GLU A 142 -7.47 -8.52 14.18
CA GLU A 142 -7.35 -9.96 13.98
C GLU A 142 -6.70 -10.25 12.63
N LYS A 143 -7.16 -9.59 11.55
CA LYS A 143 -6.61 -9.79 10.22
C LYS A 143 -5.18 -9.30 10.11
N ARG A 144 -4.88 -8.17 10.75
CA ARG A 144 -3.52 -7.66 10.85
C ARG A 144 -2.57 -8.66 11.51
N GLN A 145 -2.94 -9.21 12.66
CA GLN A 145 -2.12 -10.19 13.38
C GLN A 145 -1.88 -11.47 12.55
N GLU A 146 -2.88 -11.91 11.79
CA GLU A 146 -2.73 -13.01 10.84
C GLU A 146 -1.67 -12.67 9.76
N CYS A 147 -1.79 -11.50 9.14
CA CYS A 147 -0.90 -11.04 8.09
C CYS A 147 0.54 -10.82 8.57
N GLU A 148 0.72 -10.25 9.76
CA GLU A 148 2.05 -10.05 10.37
C GLU A 148 2.78 -11.38 10.61
N LYS A 149 2.06 -12.47 10.89
CA LYS A 149 2.64 -13.82 11.00
C LYS A 149 2.88 -14.47 9.65
N ARG A 150 1.96 -14.27 8.70
CA ARG A 150 1.96 -14.96 7.40
C ARG A 150 2.92 -14.33 6.38
N TYR A 151 2.98 -13.01 6.27
CA TYR A 151 3.72 -12.36 5.17
C TYR A 151 5.22 -12.64 5.19
N PRO A 152 5.91 -12.70 6.34
CA PRO A 152 7.31 -13.09 6.38
C PRO A 152 7.60 -14.50 5.82
N THR A 153 6.60 -15.39 5.74
CA THR A 153 6.77 -16.76 5.21
C THR A 153 6.57 -16.85 3.69
N LEU A 154 6.39 -15.73 3.00
CA LEU A 154 6.04 -15.66 1.58
C LEU A 154 7.14 -14.99 0.71
N PHE A 155 8.33 -14.78 1.28
CA PHE A 155 9.51 -14.24 0.61
C PHE A 155 10.42 -15.36 0.10
#